data_AF-A0A845R9F6-F1
#
_entry.id   AF-A0A845R9F6-F1
#
_cell.length_a   1.000
_cell.length_b   1.000
_cell.length_c   1.000
_cell.angle_alpha   90.00
_cell.angle_beta   90.00
_cell.angle_gamma   90.00
#
_symmetry.space_group_name_H-M   'P 1'
#
loop_
_entity.id
_entity.type
_entity.pdbx_description
1 polymer ?
#
loop_
_entity_poly.entity_id
_entity_poly.type
_entity_poly.pdbx_seq_one_letter_code
_entity_poly.pdbx_strand_id
1 'polypeptide(L)' 'MPETKKSQYEAGEFPPLGVYICMNCGGHTVLVPEMVKKLPTCSKCKGTIWMKI' A
#
# COMPACT_ATOMS: atom_id res chain seq x y z
N MET A 1 20.95 -7.94 -12.04
CA MET A 1 19.53 -7.87 -12.44
C MET A 1 18.90 -6.79 -11.58
N PRO A 2 18.51 -5.62 -12.11
CA PRO A 2 17.88 -4.62 -11.24
C PRO A 2 16.47 -5.11 -10.93
N GLU A 3 16.26 -5.47 -9.67
CA GLU A 3 14.95 -5.79 -9.11
C GLU A 3 14.07 -4.55 -9.29
N THR A 4 13.09 -4.65 -10.18
CA THR A 4 12.10 -3.60 -10.41
C THR A 4 11.38 -3.37 -9.08
N LYS A 5 11.78 -2.33 -8.32
CA LYS A 5 11.08 -1.90 -7.10
C LYS A 5 9.61 -1.73 -7.43
N LYS A 6 8.79 -2.72 -7.06
CA LYS A 6 7.33 -2.64 -7.19
C LYS A 6 6.90 -1.54 -6.21
N SER A 7 6.71 -0.31 -6.68
CA SER A 7 6.27 0.79 -5.82
C SER A 7 4.76 0.75 -5.58
N GLN A 8 4.02 -0.11 -6.30
CA GLN A 8 2.57 -0.25 -6.23
C GLN A 8 2.17 -1.63 -5.69
N TYR A 9 1.17 -1.63 -4.81
CA TYR A 9 0.69 -2.81 -4.09
C TYR A 9 -0.84 -2.79 -4.04
N GLU A 10 -1.45 -3.96 -4.09
CA GLU A 10 -2.90 -4.09 -3.99
C GLU A 10 -3.36 -4.43 -2.57
N ALA A 11 -4.58 -4.04 -2.23
CA ALA A 11 -5.24 -4.45 -0.99
C ALA A 11 -5.33 -5.97 -0.94
N GLY A 12 -4.92 -6.56 0.17
CA GLY A 12 -4.79 -8.00 0.34
C GLY A 12 -3.39 -8.55 0.06
N GLU A 13 -2.50 -7.81 -0.62
CA GLU A 13 -1.09 -8.19 -0.76
C GLU A 13 -0.32 -7.99 0.56
N PHE A 14 0.82 -8.67 0.67
CA PHE A 14 1.80 -8.53 1.75
C PHE A 14 2.86 -7.49 1.33
N PRO A 15 2.67 -6.19 1.64
CA PRO A 15 3.69 -5.21 1.35
C PRO A 15 4.89 -5.32 2.31
N PRO A 16 6.06 -4.77 1.95
CA PRO A 16 7.12 -4.52 2.90
C PRO A 16 6.71 -3.44 3.91
N LEU A 17 7.34 -3.42 5.07
CA LEU A 17 7.16 -2.36 6.07
C LEU A 17 7.42 -0.96 5.48
N GLY A 18 6.59 0.01 5.86
CA GLY A 18 6.68 1.39 5.40
C GLY A 18 5.34 2.12 5.36
N VAL A 19 5.34 3.31 4.77
CA VAL A 19 4.14 4.14 4.59
C VAL A 19 3.60 3.94 3.18
N TYR A 20 2.29 3.79 3.09
CA TYR A 20 1.58 3.56 1.83
C TYR A 20 0.54 4.65 1.63
N ILE A 21 0.49 5.23 0.43
CA ILE A 21 -0.53 6.19 0.03
C ILE A 21 -1.50 5.54 -0.96
N CYS A 22 -2.80 5.74 -0.77
CA CYS A 22 -3.80 5.25 -1.70
C CYS A 22 -3.73 6.06 -3.01
N MET A 23 -3.45 5.38 -4.12
CA MET A 23 -3.34 6.02 -5.44
C MET A 23 -4.69 6.50 -5.98
N ASN A 24 -5.80 5.91 -5.52
CA ASN A 24 -7.13 6.24 -6.02
C ASN A 24 -7.66 7.58 -5.48
N CYS A 25 -7.37 7.89 -4.21
CA CYS A 25 -7.81 9.14 -3.58
C CYS A 25 -6.67 10.12 -3.30
N GLY A 26 -5.40 9.68 -3.37
CA GLY A 26 -4.21 10.51 -3.15
C GLY A 26 -4.07 11.12 -1.75
N GLY A 27 -5.04 10.92 -0.85
CA GLY A 27 -5.14 11.61 0.44
C GLY A 27 -5.43 10.69 1.61
N HIS A 28 -5.20 9.39 1.45
CA HIS A 28 -5.26 8.42 2.54
C HIS A 28 -3.95 7.67 2.60
N THR A 29 -3.24 7.79 3.72
CA THR A 29 -2.00 7.06 3.99
C THR A 29 -2.22 6.04 5.09
N VAL A 30 -1.55 4.90 4.99
CA VAL A 30 -1.54 3.86 6.02
C VAL A 30 -0.10 3.47 6.33
N LEU A 31 0.21 3.34 7.62
CA LEU A 31 1.47 2.78 8.07
C LEU A 31 1.32 1.26 8.14
N VAL A 32 2.22 0.54 7.47
CA VAL A 32 2.29 -0.92 7.53
C VAL A 32 3.47 -1.29 8.45
N PRO A 33 3.21 -1.58 9.73
CA PRO A 33 4.21 -2.18 10.62
C PRO A 33 4.45 -3.66 10.28
N GLU A 34 5.51 -4.27 10.81
CA GLU A 34 5.86 -5.70 10.61
C GLU A 34 4.72 -6.69 10.91
N MET A 35 3.77 -6.29 11.76
CA MET A 35 2.62 -7.11 12.14
C MET A 35 1.52 -7.13 11.06
N VAL A 36 1.50 -6.16 10.15
CA VAL A 36 0.48 -6.08 9.11
C VAL A 36 0.81 -7.08 8.01
N LYS A 37 0.00 -8.13 7.99
CA LYS A 37 0.09 -9.19 6.99
C LYS A 37 -0.53 -8.78 5.65
N LYS A 38 -1.48 -7.83 5.61
CA LYS A 38 -2.17 -7.48 4.38
C LYS A 38 -2.50 -6.00 4.31
N LEU A 39 -2.34 -5.37 3.15
CA LEU A 39 -2.85 -4.03 2.91
C LEU A 39 -4.37 -4.01 3.04
N PRO A 40 -4.97 -3.16 3.88
CA PRO A 40 -6.40 -2.98 3.89
C PRO A 40 -6.86 -2.28 2.62
N THR A 41 -8.15 -2.40 2.28
CA THR A 41 -8.76 -1.51 1.28
C THR A 41 -8.81 -0.07 1.81
N CYS A 42 -8.72 0.90 0.92
CA CYS A 42 -8.77 2.31 1.32
C CYS A 42 -10.13 2.65 1.97
N SER A 43 -10.10 3.10 3.22
CA SER A 43 -11.30 3.46 3.98
C SER A 43 -12.07 4.65 3.40
N LYS A 44 -11.41 5.54 2.64
CA LYS A 44 -12.04 6.75 2.06
C LYS A 44 -12.78 6.46 0.75
N CYS A 45 -12.13 5.77 -0.19
CA CYS A 45 -12.62 5.64 -1.57
C CYS A 45 -12.82 4.18 -2.02
N LYS A 46 -12.63 3.21 -1.11
CA LYS A 46 -12.65 1.76 -1.40
C LYS A 46 -11.64 1.31 -2.46
N GLY A 47 -10.67 2.16 -2.79
CA GLY A 47 -9.58 1.82 -3.72
C GLY A 47 -8.69 0.71 -3.16
N THR A 48 -8.21 -0.14 -4.05
CA THR A 48 -7.32 -1.27 -3.72
C THR A 48 -5.86 -0.94 -4.00
N ILE A 49 -5.56 0.13 -4.71
CA ILE A 49 -4.18 0.44 -5.13
C ILE A 49 -3.49 1.35 -4.11
N TRP A 50 -2.33 0.90 -3.66
CA TRP A 50 -1.44 1.57 -2.71
C TRP A 50 -0.07 1.78 -3.33
N MET A 51 0.57 2.91 -3.03
CA MET A 51 1.94 3.21 -3.43
C MET A 51 2.81 3.40 -2.19
N LYS A 52 3.97 2.75 -2.16
CA LYS A 52 4.95 2.95 -1.08
C LYS A 52 5.65 4.30 -1.26
N ILE A 53 5.67 5.10 -0.19
CA ILE A 53 6.42 6.37 -0.12
C ILE A 53 7.55 6.29 0.90
#